data_AF-A0A5B9W5Y3-F1
#
_entry.id   AF-A0A5B9W5Y3-F1
#
_cell.length_a   1.000
_cell.length_b   1.000
_cell.length_c   1.000
_cell.angle_alpha   90.00
_cell.angle_beta   90.00
_cell.angle_gamma   90.00
#
_symmetry.space_group_name_H-M   'P 1'
#
loop_
_entity.id
_entity.type
_entity.pdbx_description
1 polymer ?
#
loop_
_entity_poly.entity_id
_entity_poly.type
_entity_poly.pdbx_seq_one_letter_code
_entity_poly.pdbx_strand_id
1 'polypeptide(L)'
;MSLRHERHYKIAASELASWIESQGTDLWWNVDGDPLLTGQLSLPCPGDELAEELRRIDRPLLVQDRRAAAQGGGEEISARELNDLVTRLGDNLHVRQGAKRPPWADDRLFFLCWEGRADEWMLSEDRETTESIRADAPVAPGTGK
;
A
#
# COMPACT_ATOMS: atom_id res chain seq x y z
N MET A 1 1.19 -7.93 -19.16
CA MET A 1 0.72 -6.65 -19.72
C MET A 1 1.36 -5.57 -18.86
N SER A 2 1.81 -4.46 -19.44
CA SER A 2 2.55 -3.46 -18.67
C SER A 2 1.65 -2.28 -18.27
N LEU A 3 1.73 -1.82 -17.02
CA LEU A 3 1.08 -0.65 -16.43
C LEU A 3 1.19 0.60 -17.32
N ARG A 4 2.27 0.73 -18.09
CA ARG A 4 2.45 1.82 -19.07
C ARG A 4 1.43 1.83 -20.21
N HIS A 5 0.85 0.67 -20.52
CA HIS A 5 -0.17 0.48 -21.56
C HIS A 5 -1.58 0.40 -20.97
N GLU A 6 -1.69 0.37 -19.64
CA GLU A 6 -2.94 0.33 -18.92
C GLU A 6 -3.31 1.73 -18.39
N ARG A 7 -4.57 1.89 -17.98
CA ARG A 7 -5.06 3.15 -17.41
C ARG A 7 -4.35 3.39 -16.07
N HIS A 8 -3.59 4.47 -16.00
CA HIS A 8 -2.79 4.81 -14.82
C HIS A 8 -2.86 6.31 -14.50
N TYR A 9 -2.49 6.64 -13.28
CA TYR A 9 -2.27 8.01 -12.81
C TYR A 9 -0.82 8.17 -12.38
N LYS A 10 -0.36 9.41 -12.31
CA LYS A 10 0.96 9.76 -11.79
C LYS A 10 0.81 10.32 -10.39
N ILE A 11 1.69 9.95 -9.48
CA ILE A 11 1.72 10.50 -8.12
C ILE A 11 3.18 10.73 -7.72
N ALA A 12 3.45 11.83 -7.01
CA ALA A 12 4.77 12.03 -6.41
C ALA A 12 4.99 11.01 -5.28
N ALA A 13 6.21 10.48 -5.13
CA ALA A 13 6.50 9.58 -4.01
C ALA A 13 6.24 10.22 -2.64
N SER A 14 6.42 11.53 -2.51
CA SER A 14 6.08 12.31 -1.32
C SER A 14 4.58 12.34 -1.01
N GLU A 15 3.72 12.34 -2.03
CA GLU A 15 2.27 12.25 -1.86
C GLU A 15 1.87 10.84 -1.43
N LEU A 16 2.46 9.79 -2.02
CA LEU A 16 2.25 8.41 -1.55
C LEU A 16 2.70 8.23 -0.10
N ALA A 17 3.88 8.75 0.26
CA ALA A 17 4.40 8.73 1.62
C ALA A 17 3.44 9.42 2.61
N SER A 18 2.95 10.60 2.24
CA SER A 18 1.97 11.34 3.05
C SER A 18 0.65 10.57 3.19
N TRP A 19 0.23 9.86 2.14
CA TRP A 19 -0.94 9.00 2.21
C TRP A 19 -0.74 7.83 3.17
N ILE A 20 0.40 7.15 3.12
CA ILE A 20 0.74 6.03 4.01
C ILE A 20 0.70 6.47 5.48
N GLU A 21 1.37 7.58 5.81
CA GLU A 21 1.36 8.12 7.17
C GLU A 21 -0.03 8.52 7.65
N SER A 22 -0.87 9.05 6.75
CA SER A 22 -2.24 9.41 7.09
C SER A 22 -3.13 8.21 7.43
N GLN A 23 -2.74 6.99 7.05
CA GLN A 23 -3.46 5.78 7.45
C GLN A 23 -3.16 5.34 8.89
N GLY A 24 -2.03 5.78 9.45
CA GLY A 24 -1.55 5.41 10.78
C GLY A 24 -0.12 4.87 10.74
N THR A 25 0.73 5.33 11.67
CA THR A 25 2.13 4.89 11.78
C THR A 25 2.29 3.49 12.37
N ASP A 26 1.22 2.94 12.92
CA ASP A 26 1.18 1.60 13.50
C ASP A 26 0.72 0.52 12.50
N LEU A 27 0.50 0.90 11.25
CA LEU A 27 0.20 -0.02 10.17
C LEU A 27 1.50 -0.52 9.52
N TRP A 28 1.52 -1.82 9.24
CA TRP A 28 2.62 -2.48 8.54
C TRP A 28 2.27 -2.63 7.07
N TRP A 29 3.31 -2.52 6.24
CA TRP A 29 3.20 -2.55 4.79
C TRP A 29 4.21 -3.53 4.20
N ASN A 30 3.77 -4.22 3.16
CA ASN A 30 4.60 -5.10 2.36
C ASN A 30 4.75 -4.53 0.95
N VAL A 31 5.94 -4.72 0.39
CA VAL A 31 6.30 -4.29 -0.96
C VAL A 31 6.81 -5.49 -1.73
N ASP A 32 6.10 -5.90 -2.78
CA ASP A 32 6.47 -7.05 -3.60
C ASP A 32 6.88 -6.61 -5.00
N GLY A 33 8.03 -7.09 -5.47
CA GLY A 33 8.53 -6.83 -6.82
C GLY A 33 9.32 -5.52 -7.01
N ASP A 34 9.44 -4.65 -6.00
CA ASP A 34 10.22 -3.41 -6.14
C ASP A 34 11.71 -3.60 -5.81
N PRO A 35 12.65 -3.47 -6.77
CA PRO A 35 14.07 -3.69 -6.50
C PRO A 35 14.74 -2.55 -5.71
N LEU A 36 14.11 -1.37 -5.58
CA LEU A 36 14.71 -0.23 -4.88
C LEU A 36 14.44 -0.30 -3.38
N LEU A 37 13.19 -0.58 -3.01
CA LEU A 37 12.68 -0.66 -1.65
C LEU A 37 13.07 -2.00 -1.00
N THR A 38 12.93 -3.13 -1.70
CA THR A 38 13.27 -4.45 -1.13
C THR A 38 14.76 -4.61 -0.77
N GLY A 39 15.65 -3.82 -1.37
CA GLY A 39 17.08 -3.79 -1.04
C GLY A 39 17.45 -2.85 0.10
N GLN A 40 16.52 -1.99 0.55
CA GLN A 40 16.78 -0.92 1.51
C GLN A 40 15.97 -1.07 2.80
N LEU A 41 14.78 -1.67 2.70
CA LEU A 41 13.87 -1.93 3.81
C LEU A 41 13.82 -3.42 4.16
N SER A 42 13.64 -3.71 5.44
CA SER A 42 13.25 -5.06 5.88
C SER A 42 11.74 -5.17 5.82
N LEU A 43 11.23 -6.02 4.93
CA LEU A 43 9.79 -6.16 4.70
C LEU A 43 9.21 -7.37 5.44
N PRO A 44 7.97 -7.28 5.98
CA PRO A 44 7.12 -6.09 6.05
C PRO A 44 7.73 -5.00 6.94
N CYS A 45 7.42 -3.73 6.68
CA CYS A 45 7.96 -2.58 7.40
C CYS A 45 6.86 -1.65 7.93
N PRO A 46 7.14 -0.86 8.98
CA PRO A 46 6.27 0.21 9.45
C PRO A 46 5.99 1.27 8.38
N GLY A 47 4.80 1.88 8.43
CA GLY A 47 4.40 2.90 7.45
C GLY A 47 5.27 4.16 7.45
N ASP A 48 5.85 4.54 8.58
CA ASP A 48 6.76 5.68 8.69
C ASP A 48 8.12 5.39 8.02
N GLU A 49 8.70 4.21 8.25
CA GLU A 49 9.93 3.77 7.57
C GLU A 49 9.73 3.73 6.05
N LEU A 50 8.60 3.18 5.59
CA LEU A 50 8.26 3.16 4.17
C LEU A 50 8.09 4.58 3.60
N ALA A 51 7.42 5.46 4.34
CA ALA A 51 7.19 6.84 3.92
C ALA A 51 8.51 7.64 3.82
N GLU A 52 9.44 7.44 4.75
CA GLU A 52 10.76 8.07 4.71
C GLU A 52 11.55 7.62 3.48
N GLU A 53 11.56 6.32 3.19
CA GLU A 53 12.27 5.77 2.04
C GLU A 53 11.66 6.22 0.70
N LEU A 54 10.33 6.29 0.60
CA LEU A 54 9.66 6.85 -0.58
C LEU A 54 10.07 8.32 -0.81
N ARG A 55 10.13 9.14 0.25
CA ARG A 55 10.62 10.52 0.15
C ARG A 55 12.09 10.61 -0.21
N ARG A 56 12.91 9.67 0.25
CA ARG A 56 14.34 9.62 -0.08
C ARG A 56 14.59 9.29 -1.55
N ILE A 57 13.75 8.44 -2.15
CA ILE A 57 13.80 8.12 -3.58
C ILE A 57 13.32 9.31 -4.43
N ASP A 58 12.33 10.08 -3.93
CA ASP A 58 11.77 11.30 -4.53
C ASP A 58 11.49 11.19 -6.03
N ARG A 59 10.91 10.06 -6.45
CA ARG A 59 10.62 9.78 -7.84
C ARG A 59 9.12 9.66 -8.07
N PRO A 60 8.57 10.22 -9.16
CA PRO A 60 7.18 9.98 -9.52
C PRO A 60 6.89 8.49 -9.74
N LEU A 61 5.68 8.10 -9.40
CA LEU A 61 5.13 6.75 -9.47
C LEU A 61 3.92 6.74 -10.40
N LEU A 62 3.72 5.63 -11.08
CA LEU A 62 2.52 5.33 -11.83
C LEU A 62 1.65 4.40 -10.96
N VAL A 63 0.41 4.80 -10.72
CA VAL A 63 -0.59 4.01 -9.97
C VAL A 63 -1.60 3.45 -10.97
N GLN A 64 -1.83 2.14 -10.92
CA GLN A 64 -2.83 1.50 -11.78
C GLN A 64 -4.25 1.91 -11.37
N ASP A 65 -5.07 2.32 -12.34
CA ASP A 65 -6.51 2.51 -12.14
C ASP A 65 -7.24 1.19 -12.43
N ARG A 66 -7.52 0.42 -11.37
CA ARG A 66 -8.25 -0.85 -11.48
C ARG A 66 -9.77 -0.71 -11.34
N ARG A 67 -10.30 0.51 -11.31
CA ARG A 67 -11.75 0.73 -11.24
C ARG A 67 -12.40 0.22 -12.52
N ALA A 68 -13.64 -0.27 -12.41
CA ALA A 68 -14.40 -0.75 -13.56
C ALA A 68 -14.61 0.32 -14.65
N ALA A 69 -14.63 1.60 -14.24
CA ALA A 69 -14.64 2.77 -15.11
C ALA A 69 -13.27 3.47 -15.08
N ALA A 70 -12.20 2.75 -15.43
CA ALA A 70 -10.86 3.31 -15.39
C ALA A 70 -10.72 4.53 -16.31
N GLN A 71 -10.37 5.67 -15.73
CA GLN A 71 -10.22 6.95 -16.45
C GLN A 71 -8.77 7.39 -16.57
N GLY A 72 -7.84 6.73 -15.85
CA GLY A 72 -6.42 7.08 -15.80
C GLY A 72 -5.79 7.27 -17.19
N GLY A 73 -5.36 8.50 -17.48
CA GLY A 73 -4.68 8.90 -18.71
C GLY A 73 -3.22 9.32 -18.51
N GLY A 74 -2.65 9.06 -17.33
CA GLY A 74 -1.34 9.58 -16.92
C GLY A 74 -1.39 10.97 -16.27
N GLU A 75 -2.56 11.41 -15.82
CA GLU A 75 -2.74 12.65 -15.07
C GLU A 75 -2.12 12.55 -13.68
N GLU A 76 -1.62 13.67 -13.16
CA GLU A 76 -1.09 13.76 -11.80
C GLU A 76 -2.24 13.82 -10.78
N ILE A 77 -2.14 13.02 -9.73
CA ILE A 77 -3.09 12.95 -8.63
C ILE A 77 -2.39 13.23 -7.30
N SER A 78 -3.17 13.69 -6.34
CA SER A 78 -2.75 13.92 -4.96
C SER A 78 -2.99 12.69 -4.06
N ALA A 79 -2.41 12.72 -2.86
CA ALA A 79 -2.66 11.73 -1.81
C ALA A 79 -4.16 11.55 -1.51
N ARG A 80 -4.98 12.60 -1.66
CA ARG A 80 -6.42 12.53 -1.39
C ARG A 80 -7.15 11.65 -2.40
N GLU A 81 -6.83 11.84 -3.68
CA GLU A 81 -7.41 11.09 -4.80
C GLU A 81 -6.94 9.63 -4.80
N LEU A 82 -5.79 9.34 -4.19
CA LEU A 82 -5.30 7.97 -4.03
C LEU A 82 -6.27 7.09 -3.24
N ASN A 83 -7.06 7.66 -2.31
CA ASN A 83 -8.10 6.93 -1.58
C ASN A 83 -9.14 6.29 -2.51
N ASP A 84 -9.45 6.96 -3.62
CA ASP A 84 -10.44 6.47 -4.59
C ASP A 84 -9.87 5.35 -5.48
N LEU A 85 -8.55 5.15 -5.47
CA LEU A 85 -7.85 4.12 -6.23
C LEU A 85 -7.47 2.90 -5.39
N VAL A 86 -7.65 2.96 -4.07
CA VAL A 86 -7.39 1.83 -3.18
C VAL A 86 -8.23 0.63 -3.61
N THR A 87 -7.56 -0.48 -3.91
CA THR A 87 -8.22 -1.77 -4.07
C THR A 87 -8.06 -2.59 -2.79
N ARG A 88 -8.94 -3.56 -2.56
CA ARG A 88 -8.79 -4.52 -1.46
C ARG A 88 -8.31 -5.86 -1.99
N LEU A 89 -7.40 -6.53 -1.28
CA LEU A 89 -6.94 -7.87 -1.65
C LEU A 89 -8.11 -8.86 -1.84
N GLY A 90 -9.18 -8.69 -1.07
CA GLY A 90 -10.37 -9.53 -1.13
C GLY A 90 -11.42 -9.16 -2.16
N ASP A 91 -11.25 -8.11 -2.98
CA ASP A 91 -12.27 -7.66 -3.94
C ASP A 91 -12.59 -8.72 -5.01
N ASN A 92 -11.62 -9.59 -5.33
CA ASN A 92 -11.80 -10.69 -6.29
C ASN A 92 -12.06 -12.05 -5.62
N LEU A 93 -12.18 -12.10 -4.30
CA LEU A 93 -12.44 -13.34 -3.58
C LEU A 93 -13.90 -13.77 -3.75
N HIS A 94 -14.09 -14.87 -4.46
CA HIS A 94 -15.35 -15.60 -4.46
C HIS A 94 -15.45 -16.45 -3.19
N VAL A 95 -15.80 -15.82 -2.08
CA VAL A 95 -16.03 -16.54 -0.81
C VAL A 95 -17.35 -17.30 -0.92
N ARG A 96 -17.30 -18.61 -0.67
CA ARG A 96 -18.52 -19.44 -0.64
C ARG A 96 -19.51 -18.87 0.37
N GLN A 97 -20.79 -18.89 0.01
CA GLN A 97 -21.88 -18.40 0.87
C GLN A 97 -21.79 -19.07 2.26
N GLY A 98 -21.63 -18.27 3.32
CA GLY A 98 -21.50 -18.74 4.71
C GLY A 98 -20.05 -18.94 5.22
N ALA A 99 -19.03 -18.82 4.37
CA ALA A 99 -17.64 -18.79 4.83
C ALA A 99 -17.25 -17.39 5.31
N LYS A 100 -16.49 -17.32 6.41
CA LYS A 100 -15.93 -16.07 6.93
C LYS A 100 -14.87 -15.56 5.95
N ARG A 101 -14.90 -14.26 5.60
CA ARG A 101 -13.82 -13.65 4.82
C ARG A 101 -12.51 -13.73 5.61
N PRO A 102 -11.37 -14.00 4.96
CA PRO A 102 -10.09 -13.97 5.63
C PRO A 102 -9.79 -12.55 6.15
N PRO A 103 -8.99 -12.40 7.22
CA PRO A 103 -8.71 -11.11 7.85
C PRO A 103 -8.03 -10.11 6.90
N TRP A 104 -7.18 -10.60 6.00
CA TRP A 104 -6.51 -9.81 4.96
C TRP A 104 -7.42 -9.40 3.79
N ALA A 105 -8.68 -9.82 3.76
CA ALA A 105 -9.60 -9.50 2.65
C ALA A 105 -9.82 -7.99 2.49
N ASP A 106 -9.68 -7.24 3.58
CA ASP A 106 -9.85 -5.78 3.59
C ASP A 106 -8.50 -5.05 3.55
N ASP A 107 -7.38 -5.73 3.31
CA ASP A 107 -6.07 -5.09 3.23
C ASP A 107 -5.99 -4.23 1.97
N ARG A 108 -5.48 -3.00 2.13
CA ARG A 108 -5.34 -2.04 1.04
C ARG A 108 -4.24 -2.49 0.09
N LEU A 109 -4.46 -2.27 -1.20
CA LEU A 109 -3.60 -2.75 -2.27
C LEU A 109 -3.46 -1.71 -3.39
N PHE A 110 -2.22 -1.49 -3.82
CA PHE A 110 -1.88 -0.77 -5.04
C PHE A 110 -0.92 -1.56 -5.92
N PHE A 111 -1.08 -1.38 -7.23
CA PHE A 111 -0.08 -1.75 -8.22
C PHE A 111 0.61 -0.49 -8.71
N LEU A 112 1.93 -0.48 -8.59
CA LEU A 112 2.78 0.68 -8.72
C LEU A 112 3.92 0.40 -9.70
N CYS A 113 4.43 1.46 -10.30
CA CYS A 113 5.64 1.40 -11.12
C CYS A 113 6.36 2.74 -11.03
N TRP A 114 7.68 2.74 -10.90
CA TRP A 114 8.44 3.99 -10.97
C TRP A 114 8.38 4.58 -12.36
N GLU A 115 8.16 5.89 -12.45
CA GLU A 115 8.19 6.57 -13.74
C GLU A 115 9.56 6.34 -14.42
N GLY A 116 9.51 5.98 -15.71
CA GLY A 116 10.70 5.63 -16.47
C GLY A 116 11.24 4.21 -16.27
N ARG A 117 10.68 3.39 -15.35
CA ARG A 117 11.03 1.97 -15.18
C ARG A 117 9.94 1.01 -15.66
N ALA A 118 10.32 -0.23 -15.97
CA ALA A 118 9.40 -1.29 -16.39
C ALA A 118 9.06 -2.25 -15.25
N ASP A 119 9.71 -2.09 -14.11
CA ASP A 119 9.51 -2.94 -12.94
C ASP A 119 8.19 -2.53 -12.25
N GLU A 120 7.22 -3.42 -12.31
CA GLU A 120 5.93 -3.27 -11.67
C GLU A 120 5.97 -3.96 -10.33
N TRP A 121 5.40 -3.32 -9.34
CA TRP A 121 5.48 -3.77 -7.97
C TRP A 121 4.17 -3.47 -7.25
N MET A 122 4.01 -4.13 -6.11
CA MET A 122 2.78 -4.16 -5.36
C MET A 122 3.03 -3.60 -3.96
N LEU A 123 2.17 -2.67 -3.54
CA LEU A 123 2.12 -2.20 -2.16
C LEU A 123 0.86 -2.77 -1.53
N SER A 124 1.01 -3.52 -0.43
CA SER A 124 -0.12 -4.06 0.31
C SER A 124 0.01 -3.77 1.80
N GLU A 125 -1.10 -3.43 2.43
CA GLU A 125 -1.19 -3.42 3.89
C GLU A 125 -0.99 -4.85 4.43
N ASP A 126 -0.24 -4.99 5.52
CA ASP A 126 -0.02 -6.26 6.22
C ASP A 126 -0.66 -6.17 7.61
N ARG A 127 -1.97 -6.43 7.61
CA ARG A 127 -2.77 -6.34 8.83
C ARG A 127 -2.47 -7.46 9.81
N GLU A 128 -2.04 -8.62 9.34
CA GLU A 128 -1.67 -9.75 10.20
C GLU A 128 -0.43 -9.40 11.04
N THR A 129 0.58 -8.80 10.43
CA THR A 129 1.77 -8.29 11.14
C THR A 129 1.38 -7.17 12.10
N THR A 130 0.54 -6.24 11.65
CA THR A 130 0.01 -5.16 12.49
C THR A 130 -0.68 -5.68 13.75
N GLU A 131 -1.57 -6.66 13.60
CA GLU A 131 -2.32 -7.27 14.71
C GLU A 131 -1.40 -8.09 15.63
N SER A 132 -0.42 -8.81 15.06
CA SER A 132 0.56 -9.59 15.83
C SER A 132 1.43 -8.70 16.72
N ILE A 133 2.00 -7.63 16.16
CA ILE A 133 2.81 -6.65 16.90
C ILE A 133 1.98 -5.97 18.00
N ARG A 134 0.72 -5.61 17.71
CA ARG A 134 -0.19 -5.02 18.71
C ARG A 134 -0.55 -6.00 19.83
N ALA A 135 -0.68 -7.30 19.53
CA ALA A 135 -0.96 -8.33 20.53
C ALA A 135 0.24 -8.59 21.45
N ASP A 136 1.46 -8.48 20.93
CA ASP A 136 2.71 -8.64 21.67
C ASP A 136 3.16 -7.37 22.41
N ALA A 137 2.50 -6.23 22.18
CA ALA A 137 2.78 -5.00 22.90
C ALA A 137 2.50 -5.19 24.41
N PRO A 138 3.48 -4.93 25.30
CA PRO A 138 3.30 -5.18 26.72
C PRO A 138 2.14 -4.35 27.26
N VAL A 139 1.11 -5.04 27.77
CA VAL A 139 0.05 -4.43 28.57
C VAL A 139 0.75 -3.80 29.78
N ALA A 140 0.82 -2.47 29.82
CA ALA A 140 1.33 -1.75 30.97
C ALA A 140 0.60 -2.29 32.22
N PRO A 141 1.31 -2.72 33.28
CA PRO A 141 0.66 -3.23 34.47
C PRO A 141 -0.19 -2.11 35.05
N GLY A 142 -1.51 -2.26 34.89
CA GLY A 142 -2.50 -1.34 35.45
C GLY A 142 -2.26 -1.25 36.95
N THR A 143 -1.90 -0.05 37.39
CA THR A 143 -1.77 0.33 38.80
C THR A 143 -3.04 -0.03 39.54
N GLY A 144 -2.98 -1.08 40.34
CA GLY A 144 -3.96 -1.33 41.40
C GLY A 144 -3.97 -0.13 42.34
N LYS A 145 -5.17 0.42 42.55
CA LYS A 145 -5.50 1.23 43.70
C LYS A 145 -6.67 0.58 44.41
#